data_AF-A0A925S114-F1
#
_entry.id   AF-A0A925S114-F1
#
_cell.length_a   1.000
_cell.length_b   1.000
_cell.length_c   1.000
_cell.angle_alpha   90.00
_cell.angle_beta   90.00
_cell.angle_gamma   90.00
#
_symmetry.space_group_name_H-M   'P 1'
#
loop_
_entity.id
_entity.type
_entity.pdbx_description
1 polymer ?
#
loop_
_entity_poly.entity_id
_entity_poly.type
_entity_poly.pdbx_seq_one_letter_code
_entity_poly.pdbx_strand_id
1 'polypeptide(L)'
;MIPRSGNRNFDLALARTLSKAASVLEVLPGFAYYEDYDEFNAYATPAVRRDRADGTVLFGGGLLLDLMRGKESPEVSVAAVCAHEFGHIVQFKHDLQKVVQKGQKTARRGELQADFLAGYFAGVRKREKPDFPAAVFAATQSKFGDLDVDSPGHHGTPAERGAAIVKGFEAAYRQKLSLADTIVASTNYVTAI
;
A
#
# COMPACT_ATOMS: atom_id res chain seq x y z
N MET A 1 -8.50 -19.35 -1.82
CA MET A 1 -7.30 -18.69 -1.28
C MET A 1 -6.12 -19.61 -1.47
N ILE A 2 -5.11 -19.12 -2.18
CA ILE A 2 -3.86 -19.84 -2.46
C ILE A 2 -2.82 -19.34 -1.44
N PRO A 3 -2.17 -20.21 -0.66
CA PRO A 3 -1.29 -19.76 0.43
C PRO A 3 0.10 -19.33 -0.02
N ARG A 4 0.47 -19.57 -1.29
CA ARG A 4 1.85 -19.43 -1.82
C ARG A 4 1.82 -19.02 -3.30
N SER A 5 2.85 -18.31 -3.77
CA SER A 5 2.97 -17.92 -5.19
C SER A 5 3.39 -19.06 -6.12
N GLY A 6 3.94 -20.15 -5.56
CA GLY A 6 4.58 -21.22 -6.32
C GLY A 6 6.10 -21.07 -6.46
N ASN A 7 6.68 -19.93 -6.05
CA ASN A 7 8.14 -19.72 -5.97
C ASN A 7 8.57 -19.56 -4.50
N ARG A 8 9.20 -20.59 -3.93
CA ARG A 8 9.60 -20.62 -2.51
C ARG A 8 10.56 -19.50 -2.10
N ASN A 9 11.51 -19.13 -2.97
CA ASN A 9 12.48 -18.10 -2.65
C ASN A 9 11.83 -16.72 -2.62
N PHE A 10 10.94 -16.47 -3.59
CA PHE A 10 10.13 -15.27 -3.62
C PHE A 10 9.17 -15.21 -2.42
N ASP A 11 8.45 -16.29 -2.12
CA ASP A 11 7.55 -16.36 -0.96
C ASP A 11 8.28 -16.01 0.35
N LEU A 12 9.50 -16.52 0.54
CA LEU A 12 10.31 -16.21 1.71
C LEU A 12 10.75 -14.73 1.75
N ALA A 13 11.18 -14.19 0.60
CA ALA A 13 11.57 -12.79 0.48
C ALA A 13 10.38 -11.86 0.75
N LEU A 14 9.22 -12.15 0.16
CA LEU A 14 7.99 -11.42 0.38
C LEU A 14 7.55 -11.52 1.84
N ALA A 15 7.56 -12.70 2.45
CA ALA A 15 7.21 -12.87 3.86
C ALA A 15 8.05 -11.99 4.80
N ARG A 16 9.36 -11.85 4.52
CA ARG A 16 10.25 -10.93 5.26
C ARG A 16 9.85 -9.47 5.05
N THR A 17 9.53 -9.09 3.82
CA THR A 17 9.06 -7.74 3.49
C THR A 17 7.72 -7.43 4.17
N LEU A 18 6.76 -8.36 4.13
CA LEU A 18 5.45 -8.23 4.79
C LEU A 18 5.60 -8.15 6.32
N SER A 19 6.47 -8.96 6.91
CA SER A 19 6.80 -8.87 8.34
C SER A 19 7.39 -7.51 8.71
N LYS A 20 8.24 -6.95 7.83
CA LYS A 20 8.79 -5.61 8.04
C LYS A 20 7.72 -4.52 7.86
N ALA A 21 6.85 -4.63 6.87
CA ALA A 21 5.73 -3.71 6.66
C ALA A 21 4.78 -3.72 7.87
N ALA A 22 4.44 -4.92 8.37
CA ALA A 22 3.64 -5.11 9.58
C ALA A 22 4.26 -4.40 10.79
N SER A 23 5.58 -4.54 10.97
CA SER A 23 6.30 -3.88 12.06
C SER A 23 6.36 -2.36 11.92
N VAL A 24 6.52 -1.82 10.70
CA VAL A 24 6.65 -0.37 10.46
C VAL A 24 5.30 0.33 10.51
N LEU A 25 4.26 -0.32 10.00
CA LEU A 25 2.89 0.20 9.97
C LEU A 25 2.07 -0.28 11.17
N GLU A 26 2.71 -0.96 12.13
CA GLU A 26 2.11 -1.46 13.38
C GLU A 26 0.77 -2.19 13.17
N VAL A 27 0.66 -2.97 12.09
CA VAL A 27 -0.52 -3.76 11.72
C VAL A 27 -0.16 -5.22 11.51
N LEU A 28 -1.10 -6.12 11.80
CA LEU A 28 -0.95 -7.55 11.58
C LEU A 28 -2.06 -8.09 10.67
N PRO A 29 -1.99 -7.89 9.34
CA PRO A 29 -2.98 -8.44 8.44
C PRO A 29 -2.75 -9.93 8.19
N GLY A 30 -3.85 -10.67 7.97
CA GLY A 30 -3.79 -11.91 7.21
C GLY A 30 -3.36 -11.62 5.76
N PHE A 31 -2.66 -12.56 5.12
CA PHE A 31 -2.29 -12.43 3.71
C PHE A 31 -2.59 -13.73 2.98
N ALA A 32 -3.24 -13.64 1.82
CA ALA A 32 -3.46 -14.78 0.95
C ALA A 32 -3.54 -14.35 -0.51
N TYR A 33 -3.23 -15.28 -1.42
CA TYR A 33 -3.44 -15.07 -2.84
C TYR A 33 -4.85 -15.52 -3.26
N TYR A 34 -5.36 -14.94 -4.34
CA TYR A 34 -6.59 -15.38 -5.00
C TYR A 34 -6.45 -15.30 -6.54
N GLU A 35 -7.40 -15.91 -7.24
CA GLU A 35 -7.47 -15.89 -8.70
C GLU A 35 -8.26 -14.66 -9.17
N ASP A 36 -7.61 -13.82 -9.95
CA ASP A 36 -8.06 -12.50 -10.45
C ASP A 36 -8.07 -12.49 -11.99
N TYR A 37 -8.79 -13.46 -12.59
CA TYR A 37 -8.77 -13.68 -14.04
C TYR A 37 -9.36 -12.53 -14.86
N ASP A 38 -10.34 -11.81 -14.32
CA ASP A 38 -11.09 -10.77 -15.04
C ASP A 38 -10.40 -9.40 -14.97
N GLU A 39 -9.81 -9.07 -13.81
CA GLU A 39 -9.11 -7.80 -13.57
C GLU A 39 -8.00 -8.00 -12.55
N PHE A 40 -6.77 -7.61 -12.89
CA PHE A 40 -5.61 -7.76 -12.02
C PHE A 40 -5.72 -6.84 -10.80
N ASN A 41 -5.83 -7.42 -9.61
CA ASN A 41 -6.15 -6.64 -8.42
C ASN A 41 -5.56 -7.19 -7.12
N ALA A 42 -5.26 -6.30 -6.18
CA ALA A 42 -5.02 -6.59 -4.78
C ALA A 42 -5.94 -5.70 -3.93
N TYR A 43 -6.42 -6.19 -2.79
CA TYR A 43 -7.25 -5.38 -1.92
C TYR A 43 -7.16 -5.80 -0.46
N ALA A 44 -7.37 -4.83 0.43
CA ALA A 44 -7.50 -5.02 1.85
C ALA A 44 -8.98 -5.04 2.28
N THR A 45 -9.26 -5.81 3.32
CA THR A 45 -10.58 -5.87 3.97
C THR A 45 -10.43 -5.88 5.49
N PRO A 46 -11.35 -5.24 6.24
CA PRO A 46 -11.36 -5.35 7.71
C PRO A 46 -11.77 -6.75 8.19
N ALA A 47 -12.26 -7.62 7.31
CA ALA A 47 -12.63 -8.98 7.67
C ALA A 47 -11.41 -9.77 8.19
N VAL A 48 -11.53 -10.23 9.44
CA VAL A 48 -10.50 -10.98 10.15
C VAL A 48 -10.62 -12.46 9.79
N ARG A 49 -9.63 -13.01 9.08
CA ARG A 49 -9.60 -14.43 8.68
C ARG A 49 -8.65 -15.30 9.51
N ARG A 50 -8.02 -14.71 10.53
CA ARG A 50 -7.14 -15.37 11.51
C ARG A 50 -7.27 -14.68 12.86
N ASP A 51 -7.20 -15.43 13.95
CA ASP A 51 -7.26 -14.85 15.31
C ASP A 51 -6.23 -13.72 15.47
N ARG A 52 -6.68 -12.58 16.01
CA ARG A 52 -5.88 -11.37 16.30
C ARG A 52 -5.35 -10.59 15.08
N ALA A 53 -5.88 -10.82 13.87
CA ALA A 53 -5.49 -10.00 12.72
C ALA A 53 -6.24 -8.64 12.70
N ASP A 54 -5.55 -7.59 12.23
CA ASP A 54 -6.13 -6.24 12.06
C ASP A 54 -6.98 -6.11 10.77
N GLY A 55 -6.99 -7.16 9.95
CA GLY A 55 -7.68 -7.26 8.67
C GLY A 55 -7.05 -8.32 7.78
N THR A 56 -7.40 -8.35 6.49
CA THR A 56 -6.84 -9.29 5.52
C THR A 56 -6.48 -8.58 4.22
N VAL A 57 -5.31 -8.90 3.67
CA VAL A 57 -4.90 -8.54 2.31
C VAL A 57 -5.07 -9.75 1.41
N LEU A 58 -5.75 -9.54 0.28
CA LEU A 58 -5.93 -10.52 -0.78
C LEU A 58 -5.20 -10.04 -2.03
N PHE A 59 -4.24 -10.83 -2.50
CA PHE A 59 -3.36 -10.45 -3.61
C PHE A 59 -3.62 -11.34 -4.84
N GLY A 60 -3.94 -10.73 -5.96
CA GLY A 60 -4.23 -11.44 -7.21
C GLY A 60 -3.01 -12.14 -7.80
N GLY A 61 -3.17 -13.39 -8.24
CA GLY A 61 -2.11 -14.16 -8.89
C GLY A 61 -1.68 -13.58 -10.25
N GLY A 62 -2.64 -13.10 -11.04
CA GLY A 62 -2.47 -12.37 -12.29
C GLY A 62 -1.71 -11.06 -12.08
N LEU A 63 -2.14 -10.25 -11.10
CA LEU A 63 -1.40 -9.04 -10.72
C LEU A 63 0.03 -9.35 -10.30
N LEU A 64 0.24 -10.40 -9.49
CA LEU A 64 1.58 -10.84 -9.10
C LEU A 64 2.44 -11.16 -10.33
N LEU A 65 1.91 -11.94 -11.27
CA LEU A 65 2.63 -12.30 -12.48
C LEU A 65 2.94 -11.07 -13.35
N ASP A 66 2.02 -10.11 -13.46
CA ASP A 66 2.23 -8.87 -14.20
C ASP A 66 3.36 -8.02 -13.60
N LEU A 67 3.31 -7.76 -12.29
CA LEU A 67 4.36 -7.03 -11.58
C LEU A 67 5.72 -7.73 -11.70
N MET A 68 5.73 -9.06 -11.63
CA MET A 68 6.95 -9.87 -11.75
C MET A 68 7.55 -9.88 -13.17
N ARG A 69 6.80 -9.49 -14.20
CA ARG A 69 7.32 -9.28 -15.58
C ARG A 69 8.01 -7.93 -15.76
N GLY A 70 7.85 -7.00 -14.80
CA GLY A 70 8.52 -5.71 -14.81
C GLY A 70 10.05 -5.83 -14.78
N LYS A 71 10.75 -4.91 -15.46
CA LYS A 71 12.21 -4.96 -15.58
C LYS A 71 12.96 -4.32 -14.39
N GLU A 72 12.35 -3.36 -13.71
CA GLU A 72 13.01 -2.57 -12.66
C GLU A 72 12.54 -3.03 -11.27
N SER A 73 13.33 -3.89 -10.62
CA SER A 73 13.07 -4.40 -9.26
C SER A 73 11.62 -4.92 -9.05
N PRO A 74 11.17 -5.93 -9.82
CA PRO A 74 9.80 -6.43 -9.79
C PRO A 74 9.29 -6.80 -8.38
N GLU A 75 10.15 -7.37 -7.55
CA GLU A 75 9.86 -7.70 -6.15
C GLU A 75 9.55 -6.47 -5.29
N VAL A 76 10.13 -5.31 -5.64
CA VAL A 76 9.86 -4.03 -4.96
C VAL A 76 8.54 -3.44 -5.43
N SER A 77 8.15 -3.65 -6.69
CA SER A 77 6.80 -3.30 -7.16
C SER A 77 5.72 -4.09 -6.41
N VAL A 78 5.94 -5.40 -6.18
CA VAL A 78 5.04 -6.21 -5.33
C VAL A 78 5.02 -5.68 -3.90
N ALA A 79 6.18 -5.33 -3.34
CA ALA A 79 6.28 -4.73 -2.01
C ALA A 79 5.52 -3.39 -1.93
N ALA A 80 5.54 -2.59 -2.99
CA ALA A 80 4.83 -1.32 -3.06
C ALA A 80 3.31 -1.50 -3.02
N VAL A 81 2.77 -2.46 -3.76
CA VAL A 81 1.34 -2.81 -3.68
C VAL A 81 0.98 -3.36 -2.31
N CYS A 82 1.78 -4.28 -1.76
CA CYS A 82 1.51 -4.81 -0.42
C CYS A 82 1.54 -3.73 0.67
N ALA A 83 2.49 -2.79 0.61
CA ALA A 83 2.57 -1.69 1.57
C ALA A 83 1.38 -0.72 1.46
N HIS A 84 0.86 -0.52 0.24
CA HIS A 84 -0.36 0.22 0.00
C HIS A 84 -1.57 -0.49 0.66
N GLU A 85 -1.73 -1.80 0.45
CA GLU A 85 -2.79 -2.56 1.12
C GLU A 85 -2.67 -2.54 2.64
N PHE A 86 -1.45 -2.56 3.18
CA PHE A 86 -1.24 -2.40 4.62
C PHE A 86 -1.64 -0.99 5.10
N GLY A 87 -1.51 0.02 4.25
CA GLY A 87 -2.04 1.37 4.50
C GLY A 87 -3.55 1.37 4.72
N HIS A 88 -4.31 0.59 3.94
CA HIS A 88 -5.73 0.39 4.19
C HIS A 88 -6.00 -0.36 5.50
N ILE A 89 -5.17 -1.35 5.87
CA ILE A 89 -5.29 -2.02 7.17
C ILE A 89 -5.08 -1.01 8.32
N VAL A 90 -4.14 -0.06 8.19
CA VAL A 90 -4.00 1.05 9.16
C VAL A 90 -5.28 1.88 9.21
N GLN A 91 -5.89 2.20 8.07
CA GLN A 91 -7.15 2.95 8.04
C GLN A 91 -8.28 2.22 8.77
N PHE A 92 -8.41 0.91 8.58
CA PHE A 92 -9.41 0.10 9.28
C PHE A 92 -9.14 0.06 10.78
N LYS A 93 -7.90 -0.23 11.17
CA LYS A 93 -7.48 -0.33 12.58
C LYS A 93 -7.73 0.95 13.37
N HIS A 94 -7.58 2.10 12.72
CA HIS A 94 -7.72 3.42 13.35
C HIS A 94 -9.04 4.14 13.00
N ASP A 95 -10.02 3.44 12.43
CA ASP A 95 -11.32 4.01 12.03
C ASP A 95 -11.22 5.25 11.11
N LEU A 96 -10.13 5.38 10.35
CA LEU A 96 -9.81 6.61 9.60
C LEU A 96 -10.74 6.84 8.40
N GLN A 97 -11.38 5.79 7.89
CA GLN A 97 -12.27 5.89 6.73
C GLN A 97 -13.39 6.91 6.93
N LYS A 98 -13.93 7.01 8.15
CA LYS A 98 -14.98 7.99 8.50
C LYS A 98 -14.51 9.44 8.39
N VAL A 99 -13.21 9.67 8.59
CA VAL A 99 -12.59 11.00 8.50
C VAL A 99 -12.22 11.31 7.06
N VAL A 100 -11.52 10.37 6.42
CA VAL A 100 -10.92 10.54 5.09
C VAL A 100 -11.99 10.62 4.00
N GLN A 101 -13.05 9.81 4.11
CA GLN A 101 -14.15 9.77 3.14
C GLN A 101 -15.30 10.73 3.47
N LYS A 102 -15.18 11.55 4.51
CA LYS A 102 -16.24 12.49 4.88
C LYS A 102 -16.50 13.47 3.73
N GLY A 103 -17.72 13.40 3.17
CA GLY A 103 -18.18 14.26 2.08
C GLY A 103 -17.54 13.96 0.72
N GLN A 104 -16.82 12.85 0.58
CA GLN A 104 -16.25 12.42 -0.69
C GLN A 104 -17.23 11.54 -1.46
N LYS A 105 -17.23 11.69 -2.80
CA LYS A 105 -18.00 10.83 -3.71
C LYS A 105 -17.17 9.69 -4.29
N THR A 106 -15.85 9.73 -4.10
CA THR A 106 -14.89 8.81 -4.73
C THR A 106 -13.95 8.16 -3.69
N ALA A 107 -13.24 7.12 -4.11
CA ALA A 107 -12.23 6.44 -3.28
C ALA A 107 -10.95 7.26 -3.05
N ARG A 108 -10.70 8.29 -3.88
CA ARG A 108 -9.46 9.07 -3.99
C ARG A 108 -8.76 9.39 -2.68
N ARG A 109 -9.44 9.97 -1.68
CA ARG A 109 -8.76 10.34 -0.43
C ARG A 109 -8.27 9.12 0.36
N GLY A 110 -9.05 8.04 0.37
CA GLY A 110 -8.66 6.77 0.99
C GLY A 110 -7.42 6.18 0.33
N GLU A 111 -7.43 6.12 -1.00
CA GLU A 111 -6.32 5.63 -1.82
C GLU A 111 -5.03 6.44 -1.63
N LEU A 112 -5.12 7.77 -1.72
CA LEU A 112 -3.95 8.64 -1.56
C LEU A 112 -3.36 8.58 -0.16
N GLN A 113 -4.17 8.31 0.88
CA GLN A 113 -3.62 8.12 2.21
C GLN A 113 -2.90 6.76 2.33
N ALA A 114 -3.44 5.70 1.72
CA ALA A 114 -2.77 4.41 1.67
C ALA A 114 -1.43 4.50 0.90
N ASP A 115 -1.38 5.27 -0.19
CA ASP A 115 -0.14 5.61 -0.90
C ASP A 115 0.84 6.38 -0.02
N PHE A 116 0.37 7.35 0.76
CA PHE A 116 1.22 8.06 1.72
C PHE A 116 1.84 7.07 2.72
N LEU A 117 1.06 6.15 3.28
CA LEU A 117 1.57 5.16 4.24
C LEU A 117 2.54 4.16 3.58
N ALA A 118 2.30 3.76 2.32
CA ALA A 118 3.25 2.97 1.55
C ALA A 118 4.58 3.70 1.32
N GLY A 119 4.51 5.00 1.03
CA GLY A 119 5.66 5.89 0.92
C GLY A 119 6.44 5.99 2.23
N TYR A 120 5.73 6.10 3.37
CA TYR A 120 6.34 6.09 4.70
C TYR A 120 7.16 4.82 4.92
N PHE A 121 6.58 3.66 4.61
CA PHE A 121 7.32 2.39 4.65
C PHE A 121 8.57 2.42 3.77
N ALA A 122 8.47 2.89 2.52
CA ALA A 122 9.63 3.00 1.62
C ALA A 122 10.74 3.91 2.17
N GLY A 123 10.38 5.01 2.83
CA GLY A 123 11.33 5.91 3.48
C GLY A 123 12.04 5.29 4.68
N VAL A 124 11.33 4.50 5.50
CA VAL A 124 11.95 3.71 6.57
C VAL A 124 12.94 2.70 5.98
N ARG A 125 12.54 1.96 4.94
CA ARG A 125 13.42 0.99 4.26
C ARG A 125 14.66 1.64 3.68
N LYS A 126 14.54 2.82 3.08
CA LYS A 126 15.68 3.58 2.53
C LYS A 126 16.67 4.04 3.60
N ARG A 127 16.18 4.40 4.80
CA ARG A 127 17.05 4.74 5.94
C ARG A 127 17.84 3.54 6.44
N GLU A 128 17.21 2.38 6.51
CA GLU A 128 17.84 1.13 6.95
C GLU A 128 18.79 0.56 5.90
N LYS A 129 18.44 0.73 4.63
CA LYS A 129 19.15 0.18 3.47
C LYS A 129 19.29 1.29 2.41
N PRO A 130 20.43 2.00 2.35
CA PRO A 130 20.63 3.14 1.45
C PRO A 130 20.47 2.83 -0.04
N ASP A 131 20.65 1.58 -0.48
CA ASP A 131 20.45 1.12 -1.85
C ASP A 131 19.01 0.63 -2.14
N PHE A 132 18.09 0.69 -1.16
CA PHE A 132 16.69 0.33 -1.38
C PHE A 132 16.08 1.21 -2.49
N PRO A 133 15.44 0.64 -3.54
CA PRO A 133 14.95 1.40 -4.68
C PRO A 133 13.58 2.01 -4.39
N ALA A 134 13.51 2.92 -3.41
CA ALA A 134 12.27 3.54 -2.95
C ALA A 134 11.47 4.26 -4.05
N ALA A 135 12.14 4.77 -5.10
CA ALA A 135 11.47 5.42 -6.24
C ALA A 135 10.51 4.48 -6.99
N VAL A 136 10.75 3.15 -6.94
CA VAL A 136 9.86 2.14 -7.54
C VAL A 136 8.47 2.19 -6.93
N PHE A 137 8.31 2.63 -5.67
CA PHE A 137 6.99 2.77 -5.05
C PHE A 137 6.15 3.83 -5.77
N ALA A 138 6.72 5.00 -6.03
CA ALA A 138 6.01 6.09 -6.71
C ALA A 138 5.70 5.68 -8.16
N ALA A 139 6.67 5.09 -8.86
CA ALA A 139 6.48 4.61 -10.22
C ALA A 139 5.44 3.48 -10.32
N THR A 140 5.33 2.62 -9.30
CA THR A 140 4.34 1.54 -9.25
C THR A 140 2.94 2.12 -8.99
N GLN A 141 2.79 2.96 -7.97
CA GLN A 141 1.47 3.49 -7.60
C GLN A 141 0.91 4.48 -8.62
N SER A 142 1.75 5.24 -9.32
CA SER A 142 1.29 6.07 -10.43
C SER A 142 0.63 5.28 -11.57
N LYS A 143 0.96 4.00 -11.77
CA LYS A 143 0.35 3.16 -12.83
C LYS A 143 -1.09 2.74 -12.51
N PHE A 144 -1.48 2.76 -11.24
CA PHE A 144 -2.84 2.44 -10.80
C PHE A 144 -3.74 3.68 -10.70
N GLY A 145 -3.24 4.87 -11.02
CA GLY A 145 -4.05 6.08 -11.09
C GLY A 145 -4.88 6.13 -12.38
N ASP A 146 -5.99 6.86 -12.34
CA ASP A 146 -6.93 7.02 -13.44
C ASP A 146 -7.28 8.50 -13.67
N LEU A 147 -7.98 8.81 -14.77
CA LEU A 147 -8.42 10.17 -15.09
C LEU A 147 -9.95 10.35 -15.01
N ASP A 148 -10.67 9.33 -14.54
CA ASP A 148 -12.13 9.33 -14.45
C ASP A 148 -12.59 9.92 -13.11
N VAL A 149 -12.34 11.23 -12.95
CA VAL A 149 -12.48 11.95 -11.67
C VAL A 149 -13.89 11.96 -11.08
N ASP A 150 -14.91 11.70 -11.91
CA ASP A 150 -16.32 11.66 -11.49
C ASP A 150 -16.80 10.24 -11.13
N SER A 151 -16.00 9.21 -11.42
CA SER A 151 -16.32 7.83 -11.06
C SER A 151 -16.20 7.61 -9.55
N PRO A 152 -17.16 6.92 -8.90
CA PRO A 152 -17.03 6.52 -7.51
C PRO A 152 -15.76 5.70 -7.25
N GLY A 153 -15.27 4.97 -8.26
CA GLY A 153 -14.03 4.21 -8.23
C GLY A 153 -12.77 5.03 -8.51
N HIS A 154 -12.85 6.35 -8.64
CA HIS A 154 -11.67 7.18 -8.89
C HIS A 154 -10.67 7.05 -7.73
N HIS A 155 -9.47 6.54 -8.03
CA HIS A 155 -8.42 6.28 -7.05
C HIS A 155 -7.46 7.47 -6.87
N GLY A 156 -7.59 8.49 -7.71
CA GLY A 156 -6.65 9.59 -7.84
C GLY A 156 -5.85 9.49 -9.14
N THR A 157 -5.40 10.64 -9.64
CA THR A 157 -4.63 10.68 -10.87
C THR A 157 -3.24 10.06 -10.69
N PRO A 158 -2.58 9.56 -11.77
CA PRO A 158 -1.21 9.06 -11.69
C PRO A 158 -0.24 9.99 -10.96
N ALA A 159 -0.40 11.31 -11.16
CA ALA A 159 0.40 12.33 -10.52
C ALA A 159 0.13 12.44 -9.01
N GLU A 160 -1.13 12.36 -8.59
CA GLU A 160 -1.53 12.40 -7.19
C GLU A 160 -1.04 11.19 -6.42
N ARG A 161 -1.20 9.99 -6.98
CA ARG A 161 -0.74 8.74 -6.36
C ARG A 161 0.77 8.74 -6.15
N GLY A 162 1.53 9.16 -7.17
CA GLY A 162 2.97 9.34 -7.07
C GLY A 162 3.37 10.41 -6.03
N ALA A 163 2.67 11.55 -6.00
CA ALA A 163 2.95 12.62 -5.04
C ALA A 163 2.67 12.19 -3.58
N ALA A 164 1.60 11.44 -3.34
CA ALA A 164 1.28 10.90 -2.02
C ALA A 164 2.40 9.98 -1.49
N ILE A 165 2.90 9.06 -2.34
CA ILE A 165 4.06 8.21 -2.02
C ILE A 165 5.28 9.06 -1.64
N VAL A 166 5.58 10.10 -2.43
CA VAL A 166 6.74 10.98 -2.16
C VAL A 166 6.58 11.69 -0.81
N LYS A 167 5.38 12.17 -0.48
CA LYS A 167 5.12 12.80 0.83
C LYS A 167 5.27 11.83 2.00
N GLY A 168 4.78 10.60 1.85
CA GLY A 168 5.05 9.52 2.79
C GLY A 168 6.53 9.26 3.00
N PHE A 169 7.27 9.13 1.90
CA PHE A 169 8.71 8.91 1.93
C PHE A 169 9.44 10.03 2.68
N GLU A 170 9.09 11.30 2.41
CA GLU A 170 9.68 12.45 3.09
C GLU A 170 9.40 12.45 4.61
N ALA A 171 8.18 12.06 5.01
CA ALA A 171 7.80 11.95 6.42
C ALA A 171 8.70 10.96 7.19
N ALA A 172 8.98 9.79 6.62
CA ALA A 172 9.88 8.80 7.23
C ALA A 172 11.36 9.17 7.11
N TYR A 173 11.80 9.58 5.91
CA TYR A 173 13.21 9.70 5.55
C TYR A 173 13.83 11.00 6.05
N ARG A 174 13.15 12.13 5.83
CA ARG A 174 13.66 13.47 6.18
C ARG A 174 13.19 13.90 7.56
N GLN A 175 11.89 13.79 7.83
CA GLN A 175 11.27 14.28 9.05
C GLN A 175 11.38 13.28 10.21
N LYS A 176 11.58 11.98 9.90
CA LYS A 176 11.71 10.88 10.86
C LYS A 176 10.49 10.76 11.78
N LEU A 177 9.31 11.01 11.23
CA LEU A 177 8.05 10.90 11.98
C LEU A 177 7.83 9.47 12.51
N SER A 178 7.19 9.37 13.67
CA SER A 178 6.60 8.12 14.13
C SER A 178 5.42 7.69 13.25
N LEU A 179 4.95 6.46 13.36
CA LEU A 179 3.73 6.06 12.64
C LEU A 179 2.53 6.89 13.09
N ALA A 180 2.39 7.15 14.39
CA ALA A 180 1.30 7.97 14.93
C ALA A 180 1.28 9.38 14.31
N ASP A 181 2.44 10.05 14.25
CA ASP A 181 2.56 11.37 13.62
C ASP A 181 2.32 11.30 12.10
N THR A 182 2.72 10.19 11.47
CA THR A 182 2.49 9.95 10.04
C THR A 182 1.00 9.74 9.73
N ILE A 183 0.25 9.08 10.61
CA ILE A 183 -1.21 8.94 10.47
C ILE A 183 -1.87 10.33 10.50
N VAL A 184 -1.45 11.21 11.41
CA VAL A 184 -1.92 12.60 11.46
C VAL A 184 -1.53 13.36 10.19
N ALA A 185 -0.26 13.30 9.78
CA ALA A 185 0.25 14.00 8.60
C ALA A 185 -0.44 13.55 7.31
N SER A 186 -0.62 12.24 7.12
CA SER A 186 -1.29 11.66 5.95
C SER A 186 -2.78 12.02 5.91
N THR A 187 -3.45 12.04 7.07
CA THR A 187 -4.86 12.48 7.17
C THR A 187 -5.01 13.95 6.80
N ASN A 188 -4.13 14.81 7.31
CA ASN A 188 -4.12 16.24 6.98
C ASN A 188 -3.82 16.47 5.48
N TYR A 189 -2.90 15.69 4.91
CA TYR A 189 -2.57 15.76 3.49
C TYR A 189 -3.78 15.49 2.59
N VAL A 190 -4.52 14.40 2.83
CA VAL A 190 -5.65 14.04 1.96
C VAL A 190 -6.93 14.83 2.25
N THR A 191 -7.09 15.40 3.44
CA THR A 191 -8.26 16.23 3.76
C THR A 191 -8.15 17.66 3.24
N ALA A 192 -6.94 18.09 2.88
CA ALA A 192 -6.65 19.40 2.30
C ALA A 192 -6.84 19.48 0.77
N ILE A 193 -7.09 18.35 0.09
CA ILE A 193 -7.23 18.24 -1.38
C ILE A 193 -8.65 17.92 -1.84
#